data_AF-A0A7W1CPX2-F1
#
_entry.id   AF-A0A7W1CPX2-F1
#
_cell.length_a   1.000
_cell.length_b   1.000
_cell.length_c   1.000
_cell.angle_alpha   90.00
_cell.angle_beta   90.00
_cell.angle_gamma   90.00
#
_symmetry.space_group_name_H-M   'P 1'
#
loop_
_entity.id
_entity.type
_entity.pdbx_description
1 polymer ?
#
loop_
_entity_poly.entity_id
_entity_poly.type
_entity_poly.pdbx_seq_one_letter_code
_entity_poly.pdbx_strand_id
1 'polypeptide(L)'
;APGIASAAAFPGVGEIATAVGSMNHVAFSVPPERIESLRRQLIDRGIECTAIFNHDDSEWGVSREVTDDVFVRSVYFFDPDGILLEFACWTRPLTPDDVRHAPRSTAAVGS
;
A
#
# COMPACT_ATOMS: atom_id res chain seq x y z
N ALA A 1 2.85 18.75 12.97
CA ALA A 1 2.83 18.58 14.44
C ALA A 1 3.45 17.23 14.78
N PRO A 2 4.07 17.05 15.95
CA PRO A 2 4.25 15.70 16.50
C PRO A 2 2.85 15.08 16.62
N GLY A 3 2.64 13.86 16.10
CA GLY A 3 1.41 13.13 16.36
C GLY A 3 0.38 13.00 15.23
N ILE A 4 0.75 13.14 13.95
CA ILE A 4 -0.05 12.49 12.90
C ILE A 4 0.42 11.04 12.85
N ALA A 5 -0.30 10.18 13.59
CA ALA A 5 0.07 8.77 13.76
C ALA A 5 -0.21 7.94 12.51
N SER A 6 -1.23 8.29 11.71
CA SER A 6 -1.67 7.60 10.49
C SER A 6 -2.10 8.59 9.40
N ALA A 7 -2.14 8.16 8.13
CA ALA A 7 -2.55 8.99 7.00
C ALA A 7 -3.99 9.51 7.17
N ALA A 8 -4.22 10.78 6.83
CA ALA A 8 -5.53 11.43 7.04
C ALA A 8 -6.51 11.22 5.86
N ALA A 9 -6.03 10.66 4.75
CA ALA A 9 -6.80 10.44 3.54
C ALA A 9 -6.35 9.17 2.83
N PHE A 10 -7.16 8.69 1.89
CA PHE A 10 -6.74 7.62 0.99
C PHE A 10 -5.59 8.05 0.07
N PRO A 11 -4.71 7.11 -0.32
CA PRO A 11 -3.73 7.37 -1.37
C PRO A 11 -4.42 7.84 -2.66
N GLY A 12 -3.89 8.91 -3.26
CA GLY A 12 -4.42 9.51 -4.49
C GLY A 12 -5.58 10.51 -4.31
N VAL A 13 -6.12 10.68 -3.09
CA VAL A 13 -7.22 11.62 -2.80
C VAL A 13 -6.75 12.83 -1.98
N GLY A 14 -5.81 12.65 -1.06
CA GLY A 14 -5.37 13.73 -0.15
C GLY A 14 -4.00 13.50 0.49
N GLU A 15 -3.72 14.24 1.56
CA GLU A 15 -2.42 14.20 2.24
C GLU A 15 -2.22 12.86 2.97
N ILE A 16 -1.27 12.06 2.47
CA ILE A 16 -0.82 10.83 3.12
C ILE A 16 0.44 11.04 3.95
N ALA A 17 0.95 12.26 4.06
CA ALA A 17 2.16 12.55 4.82
C ALA A 17 1.88 12.41 6.32
N THR A 18 2.73 11.65 7.01
CA THR A 18 2.64 11.46 8.45
C THR A 18 3.94 11.90 9.13
N ALA A 19 3.93 12.04 10.45
CA ALA A 19 5.12 12.48 11.18
C ALA A 19 6.28 11.48 10.98
N VAL A 20 7.52 11.98 10.93
CA VAL A 20 8.70 11.11 10.91
C VAL A 20 8.68 10.21 12.14
N GLY A 21 8.76 8.89 11.93
CA GLY A 21 8.68 7.89 12.99
C GLY A 21 7.27 7.39 13.33
N SER A 22 6.23 7.84 12.62
CA SER A 22 4.88 7.27 12.74
C SER A 22 4.65 6.11 11.76
N MET A 23 3.65 5.27 12.05
CA MET A 23 3.22 4.17 11.20
C MET A 23 2.10 4.64 10.27
N ASN A 24 2.42 4.90 9.01
CA ASN A 24 1.50 5.52 8.05
C ASN A 24 0.17 4.75 7.89
N HIS A 25 0.28 3.43 7.67
CA HIS A 25 -0.83 2.47 7.56
C HIS A 25 -0.33 1.06 7.91
N VAL A 26 -1.27 0.12 8.08
CA VAL A 26 -0.98 -1.31 8.30
C VAL A 26 -1.59 -2.14 7.18
N ALA A 27 -0.77 -2.99 6.56
CA ALA A 27 -1.22 -3.92 5.53
C ALA A 27 -1.37 -5.35 6.07
N PHE A 28 -2.52 -5.95 5.77
CA PHE A 28 -2.77 -7.37 5.95
C PHE A 28 -2.55 -8.10 4.63
N SER A 29 -1.67 -9.11 4.66
CA SER A 29 -1.48 -10.00 3.52
C SER A 29 -2.72 -10.88 3.33
N VAL A 30 -3.27 -10.89 2.11
CA VAL A 30 -4.41 -11.73 1.74
C VAL A 30 -4.12 -12.50 0.45
N PRO A 31 -4.72 -13.70 0.26
CA PRO A 31 -4.63 -14.43 -1.00
C PRO A 31 -5.17 -13.59 -2.18
N PRO A 32 -4.52 -13.61 -3.37
CA PRO A 32 -4.95 -12.85 -4.54
C PRO A 32 -6.41 -13.10 -4.94
N GLU A 33 -6.88 -14.34 -4.85
CA GLU A 33 -8.24 -14.74 -5.19
C GLU A 33 -9.33 -14.18 -4.25
N ARG A 34 -8.92 -13.53 -3.15
CA ARG A 34 -9.86 -12.99 -2.15
C ARG A 34 -10.08 -11.49 -2.27
N ILE A 35 -9.18 -10.73 -2.90
CA ILE A 35 -9.18 -9.27 -2.82
C ILE A 35 -10.48 -8.64 -3.34
N GLU A 36 -11.05 -9.15 -4.44
CA GLU A 36 -12.32 -8.68 -4.99
C GLU A 36 -13.49 -8.98 -4.03
N SER A 37 -13.48 -10.14 -3.38
CA SER A 37 -14.54 -10.48 -2.41
C SER A 37 -14.43 -9.65 -1.14
N LEU A 38 -13.21 -9.36 -0.67
CA LEU A 38 -12.96 -8.56 0.53
C LEU A 38 -13.37 -7.11 0.28
N ARG A 39 -13.03 -6.55 -0.87
CA ARG A 39 -13.49 -5.21 -1.26
C ARG A 39 -15.02 -5.13 -1.32
N ARG A 40 -15.67 -6.10 -1.96
CA ARG A 40 -17.15 -6.16 -1.98
C ARG A 40 -17.72 -6.21 -0.57
N GLN A 41 -17.14 -7.02 0.31
CA GLN A 41 -17.55 -7.12 1.70
C GLN A 41 -17.39 -5.83 2.52
N LEU A 42 -16.42 -4.98 2.20
CA LEU A 42 -16.30 -3.64 2.80
C LEU A 42 -17.47 -2.75 2.32
N ILE A 43 -17.71 -2.72 1.01
CA ILE A 43 -18.78 -1.92 0.39
C ILE A 43 -20.16 -2.35 0.92
N ASP A 44 -20.44 -3.66 0.95
CA ASP A 44 -21.72 -4.22 1.42
C ASP A 44 -21.98 -3.88 2.90
N ARG A 45 -20.92 -3.62 3.68
CA ARG A 45 -20.99 -3.17 5.07
C ARG A 45 -21.02 -1.66 5.24
N GLY A 46 -21.04 -0.90 4.14
CA GLY A 46 -21.02 0.56 4.16
C GLY A 46 -19.66 1.16 4.57
N ILE A 47 -18.59 0.39 4.50
CA ILE A 47 -17.23 0.86 4.77
C ILE A 47 -16.68 1.48 3.50
N GLU A 48 -16.29 2.75 3.58
CA GLU A 48 -15.63 3.45 2.47
C GLU A 48 -14.26 2.82 2.20
N CYS A 49 -13.96 2.57 0.93
CA CYS A 49 -12.70 1.97 0.51
C CYS A 49 -12.31 2.39 -0.90
N THR A 50 -11.03 2.24 -1.24
CA THR A 50 -10.51 2.58 -2.58
C THR A 50 -10.98 1.59 -3.66
N ALA A 51 -10.71 1.93 -4.92
CA ALA A 51 -10.60 0.92 -5.96
C ALA A 51 -9.45 -0.06 -5.64
N ILE A 52 -9.41 -1.19 -6.33
CA ILE A 52 -8.24 -2.07 -6.28
C ILE A 52 -7.13 -1.38 -7.07
N PHE A 53 -6.01 -1.09 -6.43
CA PHE A 53 -4.80 -0.62 -7.10
C PHE A 53 -3.97 -1.81 -7.52
N ASN A 54 -3.52 -1.83 -8.78
CA ASN A 54 -2.62 -2.87 -9.30
C ASN A 54 -1.23 -2.25 -9.39
N HIS A 55 -0.39 -2.42 -8.36
CA HIS A 55 0.93 -1.82 -8.32
C HIS A 55 1.89 -2.54 -9.26
N ASP A 56 2.55 -1.77 -10.11
CA ASP A 56 3.47 -2.25 -11.14
C ASP A 56 4.71 -1.34 -11.24
N ASP A 57 5.60 -1.67 -12.17
CA ASP A 57 6.85 -0.93 -12.40
C ASP A 57 6.70 0.25 -13.38
N SER A 58 5.47 0.66 -13.70
CA SER A 58 5.21 1.79 -14.59
C SER A 58 5.64 3.13 -13.94
N GLU A 59 5.73 4.19 -14.75
CA GLU A 59 6.03 5.55 -14.26
C GLU A 59 5.08 5.99 -13.12
N TRP A 60 3.84 5.52 -13.15
CA TRP A 60 2.81 5.88 -12.18
C TRP A 60 2.76 4.92 -10.98
N GLY A 61 3.50 3.81 -11.03
CA GLY A 61 3.51 2.76 -10.02
C GLY A 61 2.19 1.99 -9.87
N VAL A 62 1.20 2.27 -10.72
CA VAL A 62 -0.11 1.62 -10.74
C VAL A 62 -0.63 1.46 -12.16
N SER A 63 -1.22 0.30 -12.46
CA SER A 63 -1.88 -0.01 -13.73
C SER A 63 -3.40 -0.13 -13.59
N ARG A 64 -4.09 0.22 -14.69
CA ARG A 64 -5.54 0.02 -14.84
C ARG A 64 -5.89 -1.46 -15.06
N GLU A 65 -4.98 -2.22 -15.67
CA GLU A 65 -5.17 -3.61 -16.03
C GLU A 65 -4.26 -4.49 -15.17
N VAL A 66 -4.67 -5.75 -14.96
CA VAL A 66 -3.81 -6.74 -14.30
C VAL A 66 -2.91 -7.35 -15.37
N THR A 67 -1.66 -6.90 -15.41
CA THR A 67 -0.60 -7.42 -16.29
C THR A 67 0.37 -8.29 -15.50
N ASP A 68 1.30 -8.95 -16.19
CA ASP A 68 2.35 -9.78 -15.56
C ASP A 68 3.32 -8.96 -14.69
N ASP A 69 3.41 -7.64 -14.93
CA ASP A 69 4.27 -6.71 -14.17
C ASP A 69 3.64 -6.29 -12.84
N VAL A 70 2.34 -6.51 -12.65
CA VAL A 70 1.66 -6.21 -11.38
C VAL A 70 2.21 -7.16 -10.33
N PHE A 71 2.88 -6.64 -9.31
CA PHE A 71 3.53 -7.43 -8.25
C PHE A 71 2.75 -7.47 -6.93
N VAL A 72 1.93 -6.44 -6.68
CA VAL A 72 1.01 -6.40 -5.54
C VAL A 72 -0.27 -5.67 -5.94
N ARG A 73 -1.42 -6.14 -5.46
CA ARG A 73 -2.69 -5.40 -5.59
C ARG A 73 -3.21 -5.04 -4.22
N SER A 74 -3.86 -3.89 -4.09
CA SER A 74 -4.34 -3.46 -2.78
C SER A 74 -5.61 -2.64 -2.73
N VAL A 75 -6.23 -2.64 -1.55
CA VAL A 75 -7.43 -1.86 -1.20
C VAL A 75 -7.21 -1.21 0.16
N TYR A 76 -7.43 0.10 0.23
CA TYR A 76 -7.31 0.88 1.46
C TYR A 76 -8.69 1.22 2.04
N PHE A 77 -8.78 1.22 3.36
CA PHE A 77 -9.97 1.58 4.13
C PHE A 77 -9.57 2.03 5.54
N PHE A 78 -10.45 2.76 6.22
CA PHE A 78 -10.23 3.17 7.61
C PHE A 78 -10.92 2.22 8.58
N ASP A 79 -10.28 1.98 9.74
CA ASP A 79 -10.96 1.39 10.89
C ASP A 79 -11.79 2.45 11.66
N PRO A 80 -12.60 2.05 12.65
CA PRO A 80 -13.41 2.99 13.43
C PRO A 80 -12.60 4.05 14.21
N ASP A 81 -11.31 3.80 14.47
CA ASP A 81 -10.41 4.69 15.20
C ASP A 81 -9.62 5.62 14.25
N GLY A 82 -9.83 5.49 12.93
CA GLY A 82 -9.19 6.31 11.90
C GLY A 82 -7.80 5.83 11.48
N ILE A 83 -7.42 4.59 11.79
CA ILE A 83 -6.18 3.99 11.29
C ILE A 83 -6.39 3.58 9.84
N LEU A 84 -5.49 4.01 8.95
CA LEU A 84 -5.48 3.55 7.57
C LEU A 84 -5.02 2.09 7.51
N LEU A 85 -5.89 1.22 7.02
CA LEU A 85 -5.63 -0.19 6.82
C LEU A 85 -5.58 -0.53 5.33
N GLU A 86 -4.85 -1.57 5.00
CA GLU A 86 -4.69 -2.08 3.64
C GLU A 86 -4.90 -3.59 3.60
N PHE A 87 -5.68 -4.08 2.64
CA PHE A 87 -5.55 -5.45 2.17
C PHE A 87 -4.56 -5.47 1.01
N ALA A 88 -3.46 -6.21 1.13
CA ALA A 88 -2.45 -6.34 0.10
C ALA A 88 -2.34 -7.80 -0.35
N CYS A 89 -2.38 -8.04 -1.65
CA CYS A 89 -2.16 -9.37 -2.22
C CYS A 89 -0.98 -9.37 -3.19
N TRP A 90 0.07 -10.06 -2.81
CA TRP A 90 1.22 -10.34 -3.67
C TRP A 90 0.80 -11.29 -4.79
N THR A 91 1.05 -10.91 -6.04
CA THR A 91 0.72 -11.71 -7.23
C THR A 91 1.87 -12.62 -7.65
N ARG A 92 3.09 -12.30 -7.23
CA ARG A 92 4.31 -13.09 -7.41
C ARG A 92 5.23 -12.96 -6.19
N PRO A 93 6.18 -13.90 -5.98
CA PRO A 93 7.26 -13.72 -5.04
C PRO A 93 8.14 -12.51 -5.40
N LEU A 94 8.72 -11.87 -4.39
CA LEU A 94 9.81 -10.93 -4.58
C LEU A 94 11.09 -11.70 -4.95
N THR A 95 11.89 -11.10 -5.81
CA THR A 95 13.13 -11.61 -6.37
C THR A 95 14.26 -10.58 -6.18
N PRO A 96 15.53 -10.97 -6.35
CA PRO A 96 16.63 -10.01 -6.31
C PRO A 96 16.49 -8.83 -7.29
N ASP A 97 15.80 -9.03 -8.43
CA ASP A 97 15.61 -8.02 -9.46
C ASP A 97 14.66 -6.89 -9.00
N ASP A 98 13.88 -7.11 -7.93
CA ASP A 98 13.02 -6.08 -7.33
C ASP A 98 13.80 -5.04 -6.50
N VAL A 99 15.11 -5.20 -6.35
CA VAL A 99 15.99 -4.24 -5.66
C VAL A 99 16.59 -3.26 -6.67
N ARG A 100 15.93 -2.11 -6.85
CA ARG A 100 16.37 -1.06 -7.80
C ARG A 100 17.31 -0.01 -7.18
N HIS A 101 17.40 0.02 -5.86
CA HIS A 101 18.17 1.04 -5.14
C HIS A 101 19.10 0.41 -4.13
N ALA A 102 20.34 0.91 -4.10
CA ALA A 102 21.25 0.58 -3.03
C ALA A 102 20.68 1.09 -1.68
N PRO A 103 20.84 0.33 -0.59
CA PRO A 103 20.44 0.79 0.74
C PRO A 103 21.08 2.14 1.04
N ARG A 104 20.30 3.07 1.61
CA ARG A 104 20.83 4.34 2.09
C ARG A 104 21.62 4.09 3.36
N SER A 105 22.93 3.86 3.25
CA SER A 105 23.81 3.70 4.40
C SER A 105 24.12 5.07 5.03
N THR A 106 24.21 5.12 6.36
CA THR A 106 24.83 6.24 7.09
C THR A 106 26.36 6.21 7.07
N ALA A 107 26.98 5.21 6.44
CA ALA A 107 28.42 5.09 6.33
C ALA A 107 28.98 5.92 5.17
N ALA A 108 29.58 7.07 5.49
CA ALA A 108 30.93 7.31 4.97
C ALA A 108 31.86 6.50 5.87
N VAL A 109 32.44 5.41 5.36
CA VAL A 109 33.61 4.80 5.99
C VAL A 109 34.70 4.85 4.94
N GLY A 110 35.60 5.81 5.14
CA GLY A 110 36.81 5.92 4.35
C GLY A 110 37.75 4.75 4.63
N SER A 111 38.49 4.39 3.59
CA SER A 111 39.95 4.36 3.58
C SER A 111 40.41 4.57 2.15
#